data_AF-A0A9D4LP50-F1
#
_entry.id   AF-A0A9D4LP50-F1
#
_cell.length_a   1.000
_cell.length_b   1.000
_cell.length_c   1.000
_cell.angle_alpha   90.00
_cell.angle_beta   90.00
_cell.angle_gamma   90.00
#
_symmetry.space_group_name_H-M   'P 1'
#
loop_
_entity.id
_entity.type
_entity.pdbx_description
1 polymer ?
#
loop_
_entity_poly.entity_id
_entity_poly.type
_entity_poly.pdbx_seq_one_letter_code
_entity_poly.pdbx_strand_id
1 'polypeptide(L)'
;MLTQKGSNDFAVNTEQDTSMLTQKGSNDLAVSTEHHISMLIEKGSNDLAVNTEHNTSILTQKGSYDLVVNTEHNTSLLTQKGSNDLAVNTEHNTSMLTQKGSCDLVVNTEHNTSLLTQKGSYDFAVNSEHDTSMLTQKGSNELDVNTQSTIHPC
;
A
#
# COMPACT_ATOMS: atom_id res chain seq x y z
N MET A 1 -17.00 10.44 -7.90
CA MET A 1 -17.00 8.99 -7.62
C MET A 1 -17.33 8.25 -8.91
N LEU A 2 -16.36 7.52 -9.47
CA LEU A 2 -16.53 6.68 -10.66
C LEU A 2 -16.75 5.23 -10.21
N THR A 3 -17.67 4.50 -10.86
CA THR A 3 -17.90 3.07 -10.56
C THR A 3 -17.73 2.25 -11.82
N GLN A 4 -16.84 1.26 -11.79
CA GLN A 4 -16.52 0.43 -12.95
C GLN A 4 -16.67 -1.06 -12.63
N LYS A 5 -17.03 -1.84 -13.66
CA LYS A 5 -17.18 -3.29 -13.60
C LYS A 5 -16.47 -3.91 -14.81
N GLY A 6 -15.91 -5.10 -14.63
CA GLY A 6 -15.22 -5.81 -15.70
C GLY A 6 -13.72 -5.63 -15.61
N SER A 7 -13.04 -5.75 -16.76
CA SER A 7 -11.61 -5.49 -16.85
C SER A 7 -11.37 -4.10 -17.39
N ASN A 8 -10.63 -3.27 -16.64
CA ASN A 8 -10.38 -1.88 -17.01
C ASN A 8 -8.92 -1.53 -16.76
N ASP A 9 -8.32 -0.87 -17.74
CA ASP A 9 -6.98 -0.30 -17.63
C ASP A 9 -7.14 1.22 -17.60
N PHE A 10 -6.60 1.85 -16.56
CA PHE A 10 -6.64 3.30 -16.40
C PHE A 10 -5.22 3.85 -16.28
N ALA A 11 -4.97 4.95 -16.97
CA ALA A 11 -3.77 5.76 -16.79
C ALA A 11 -4.17 7.20 -16.47
N VAL A 12 -3.63 7.74 -15.39
CA VAL A 12 -3.80 9.15 -14.99
C VAL A 12 -2.45 9.82 -15.11
N ASN A 13 -2.37 10.85 -15.95
CA ASN A 13 -1.18 11.68 -16.11
C ASN A 13 -1.58 13.16 -16.07
N THR A 14 -1.50 13.76 -14.89
CA THR A 14 -1.91 15.14 -14.61
C THR A 14 -0.99 15.72 -13.55
N GLU A 15 -0.91 17.04 -13.41
CA GLU A 15 -0.14 17.66 -12.31
C GLU A 15 -0.75 17.28 -10.95
N GLN A 16 -2.08 17.39 -10.83
CA GLN A 16 -2.81 16.96 -9.65
C GLN A 16 -3.95 16.03 -10.03
N ASP A 17 -4.16 15.00 -9.23
CA ASP A 17 -5.35 14.15 -9.30
C ASP A 17 -5.98 13.98 -7.92
N THR A 18 -7.31 14.09 -7.90
CA THR A 18 -8.12 13.72 -6.74
C THR A 18 -9.24 12.82 -7.21
N SER A 19 -9.13 11.54 -6.87
CA SER A 19 -10.01 10.52 -7.41
C SER A 19 -10.73 9.73 -6.31
N MET A 20 -11.98 9.38 -6.60
CA MET A 20 -12.77 8.44 -5.82
C MET A 20 -13.30 7.37 -6.76
N LEU A 21 -12.85 6.14 -6.57
CA LEU A 21 -13.07 5.07 -7.52
C LEU A 21 -13.57 3.81 -6.80
N THR A 22 -14.57 3.16 -7.40
CA THR A 22 -15.08 1.87 -6.95
C THR A 22 -15.04 0.89 -8.10
N GLN A 23 -14.24 -0.16 -7.97
CA GLN A 23 -14.00 -1.11 -9.05
C GLN A 23 -14.40 -2.53 -8.65
N LYS A 24 -14.89 -3.30 -9.63
CA LYS A 24 -15.11 -4.74 -9.49
C LYS A 24 -14.65 -5.48 -10.73
N GLY A 25 -13.72 -6.42 -10.57
CA GLY A 25 -13.19 -7.23 -11.66
C GLY A 25 -11.68 -7.26 -11.63
N SER A 26 -11.06 -7.25 -12.80
CA SER A 26 -9.60 -7.21 -12.92
C SER A 26 -9.16 -5.83 -13.40
N ASN A 27 -8.45 -5.03 -12.61
CA ASN A 27 -8.18 -3.64 -13.01
C ASN A 27 -6.70 -3.30 -12.87
N ASP A 28 -6.19 -2.61 -13.88
CA ASP A 28 -4.83 -2.10 -13.89
C ASP A 28 -4.91 -0.58 -13.84
N LEU A 29 -4.28 0.04 -12.84
CA LEU A 29 -4.27 1.48 -12.68
C LEU A 29 -2.82 1.98 -12.59
N ALA A 30 -2.45 2.89 -13.47
CA ALA A 30 -1.18 3.61 -13.42
C ALA A 30 -1.44 5.10 -13.16
N VAL A 31 -0.82 5.65 -12.13
CA VAL A 31 -0.93 7.06 -11.77
C VAL A 31 0.46 7.70 -11.81
N SER A 32 0.57 8.78 -12.58
CA SER A 32 1.78 9.62 -12.65
C SER A 32 1.36 11.07 -12.47
N THR A 33 1.56 11.64 -11.29
CA THR A 33 1.19 13.02 -10.97
C THR A 33 2.19 13.66 -10.02
N GLU A 34 2.19 14.98 -9.84
CA GLU A 34 2.97 15.59 -8.75
C GLU A 34 2.26 15.31 -7.42
N HIS A 35 0.95 15.60 -7.37
CA HIS A 35 0.12 15.37 -6.20
C HIS A 35 -1.03 14.40 -6.51
N HIS A 36 -1.16 13.35 -5.72
CA HIS A 36 -2.25 12.39 -5.85
C HIS A 36 -2.98 12.18 -4.53
N ILE A 37 -4.29 12.35 -4.57
CA ILE A 37 -5.18 12.01 -3.47
C ILE A 37 -6.21 11.02 -3.98
N SER A 38 -6.24 9.82 -3.41
CA SER A 38 -7.19 8.79 -3.85
C SER A 38 -7.96 8.13 -2.72
N MET A 39 -9.20 7.79 -3.01
CA MET A 39 -9.95 6.78 -2.26
C MET A 39 -10.43 5.68 -3.21
N LEU A 40 -9.94 4.47 -2.97
CA LEU A 40 -10.13 3.31 -3.84
C LEU A 40 -10.86 2.21 -3.07
N ILE A 41 -11.96 1.70 -3.64
CA ILE A 41 -12.70 0.55 -3.12
C ILE A 41 -12.75 -0.51 -4.20
N GLU A 42 -12.04 -1.61 -4.01
CA GLU A 42 -11.87 -2.60 -5.09
C GLU A 42 -12.23 -4.02 -4.66
N LYS A 43 -12.76 -4.78 -5.61
CA LYS A 43 -13.10 -6.21 -5.45
C LYS A 43 -12.67 -7.00 -6.67
N GLY A 44 -11.72 -7.90 -6.51
CA GLY A 44 -11.23 -8.76 -7.59
C GLY A 44 -9.72 -8.88 -7.57
N SER A 45 -9.08 -8.77 -8.73
CA SER A 45 -7.63 -8.79 -8.87
C SER A 45 -7.17 -7.46 -9.42
N ASN A 46 -6.36 -6.67 -8.72
CA ASN A 46 -5.98 -5.37 -9.26
C ASN A 46 -4.47 -5.13 -9.13
N ASP A 47 -3.94 -4.43 -10.12
CA ASP A 47 -2.55 -4.01 -10.15
C ASP A 47 -2.52 -2.48 -10.16
N LEU A 48 -1.85 -1.87 -9.18
CA LEU A 48 -1.72 -0.43 -9.06
C LEU A 48 -0.25 -0.01 -9.03
N ALA A 49 0.12 0.88 -9.95
CA ALA A 49 1.39 1.58 -9.92
C ALA A 49 1.16 3.08 -9.68
N VAL A 50 1.76 3.63 -8.63
CA VAL A 50 1.70 5.06 -8.30
C VAL A 50 3.11 5.63 -8.33
N ASN A 51 3.33 6.63 -9.17
CA ASN A 51 4.57 7.38 -9.26
C ASN A 51 4.29 8.88 -9.09
N THR A 52 4.53 9.41 -7.89
CA THR A 52 4.18 10.81 -7.59
C THR A 52 5.18 11.48 -6.65
N GLU A 53 5.21 12.81 -6.58
CA GLU A 53 6.00 13.48 -5.53
C GLU A 53 5.31 13.28 -4.17
N HIS A 54 4.00 13.50 -4.14
CA HIS A 54 3.17 13.37 -2.95
C HIS A 54 1.97 12.45 -3.20
N ASN A 55 1.82 11.41 -2.39
CA ASN A 55 0.66 10.52 -2.44
C ASN A 55 -0.06 10.47 -1.09
N THR A 56 -1.37 10.66 -1.11
CA THR A 56 -2.26 10.35 0.00
C THR A 56 -3.33 9.38 -0.49
N SER A 57 -3.39 8.20 0.10
CA SER A 57 -4.30 7.15 -0.35
C SER A 57 -5.07 6.50 0.78
N ILE A 58 -6.35 6.22 0.52
CA ILE A 58 -7.16 5.32 1.34
C ILE A 58 -7.64 4.19 0.43
N LEU A 59 -7.31 2.97 0.80
CA LEU A 59 -7.54 1.80 -0.04
C LEU A 59 -8.25 0.71 0.74
N THR A 60 -9.43 0.31 0.26
CA THR A 60 -10.19 -0.81 0.81
C THR A 60 -10.36 -1.89 -0.24
N GLN A 61 -9.83 -3.08 0.02
CA GLN A 61 -9.77 -4.12 -0.99
C GLN A 61 -10.18 -5.50 -0.51
N LYS A 62 -10.71 -6.27 -1.46
CA LYS A 62 -11.01 -7.68 -1.29
C LYS A 62 -10.66 -8.48 -2.54
N GLY A 63 -9.66 -9.35 -2.44
CA GLY A 63 -9.25 -10.26 -3.50
C GLY A 63 -7.73 -10.40 -3.58
N SER A 64 -7.18 -10.34 -4.79
CA SER A 64 -5.73 -10.33 -5.02
C SER A 64 -5.29 -8.94 -5.41
N TYR A 65 -4.13 -8.49 -4.96
CA TYR A 65 -3.72 -7.11 -5.23
C TYR A 65 -2.22 -6.91 -5.23
N ASP A 66 -1.73 -6.28 -6.29
CA ASP A 66 -0.33 -5.90 -6.41
C ASP A 66 -0.24 -4.36 -6.42
N LEU A 67 0.56 -3.80 -5.51
CA LEU A 67 0.78 -2.35 -5.43
C LEU A 67 2.25 -1.99 -5.40
N VAL A 68 2.62 -1.12 -6.32
CA VAL A 68 3.91 -0.45 -6.34
C VAL A 68 3.69 1.04 -6.13
N VAL A 69 4.31 1.59 -5.09
CA VAL A 69 4.32 3.02 -4.80
C VAL A 69 5.75 3.52 -4.88
N ASN A 70 5.99 4.52 -5.73
CA ASN A 70 7.25 5.24 -5.80
C ASN A 70 6.99 6.73 -5.61
N THR A 71 7.37 7.29 -4.46
CA THR A 71 7.07 8.70 -4.16
C THR A 71 8.11 9.36 -3.27
N GLU A 72 8.22 10.68 -3.28
CA GLU A 72 9.01 11.35 -2.21
C GLU A 72 8.29 11.22 -0.86
N HIS A 73 6.98 11.46 -0.83
CA HIS A 73 6.17 11.43 0.39
C HIS A 73 4.91 10.58 0.22
N ASN A 74 4.81 9.51 1.00
CA ASN A 74 3.63 8.64 1.01
C ASN A 74 2.89 8.68 2.35
N THR A 75 1.59 8.92 2.30
CA THR A 75 0.66 8.65 3.39
C THR A 75 -0.42 7.67 2.94
N SER A 76 -0.54 6.54 3.62
CA SER A 76 -1.48 5.50 3.22
C SER A 76 -2.26 4.87 4.37
N LEU A 77 -3.54 4.63 4.13
CA LEU A 77 -4.41 3.80 4.97
C LEU A 77 -4.95 2.65 4.14
N LEU A 78 -4.49 1.44 4.45
CA LEU A 78 -4.76 0.24 3.68
C LEU A 78 -5.59 -0.74 4.53
N THR A 79 -6.75 -1.12 4.02
CA THR A 79 -7.58 -2.21 4.58
C THR A 79 -7.78 -3.26 3.52
N GLN A 80 -7.17 -4.42 3.71
CA GLN A 80 -7.09 -5.43 2.67
C GLN A 80 -7.59 -6.79 3.19
N LYS A 81 -8.12 -7.60 2.27
CA LYS A 81 -8.55 -8.97 2.55
C LYS A 81 -8.30 -9.87 1.35
N GLY A 82 -7.40 -10.84 1.53
CA GLY A 82 -7.04 -11.81 0.50
C GLY A 82 -5.52 -11.98 0.43
N SER A 83 -4.96 -11.97 -0.77
CA SER A 83 -3.51 -12.07 -1.00
C SER A 83 -3.04 -10.76 -1.60
N ASN A 84 -2.00 -10.14 -1.07
CA ASN A 84 -1.50 -8.90 -1.66
C ASN A 84 0.01 -8.83 -1.62
N ASP A 85 0.59 -8.26 -2.67
CA ASP A 85 2.00 -7.98 -2.78
C ASP A 85 2.17 -6.45 -2.85
N LEU A 86 2.97 -5.90 -1.94
CA LEU A 86 3.11 -4.47 -1.75
C LEU A 86 4.60 -4.10 -1.79
N ALA A 87 4.96 -3.17 -2.66
CA ALA A 87 6.28 -2.56 -2.71
C ALA A 87 6.13 -1.04 -2.55
N VAL A 88 6.79 -0.48 -1.54
CA VAL A 88 6.81 0.95 -1.29
C VAL A 88 8.25 1.43 -1.30
N ASN A 89 8.55 2.35 -2.21
CA ASN A 89 9.84 3.04 -2.30
C ASN A 89 9.59 4.55 -2.11
N THR A 90 10.08 5.13 -1.02
CA THR A 90 9.83 6.54 -0.73
C THR A 90 10.92 7.17 0.13
N GLU A 91 11.01 8.50 0.23
CA GLU A 91 11.89 9.12 1.23
C GLU A 91 11.21 9.11 2.61
N HIS A 92 9.91 9.39 2.62
CA HIS A 92 9.09 9.47 3.83
C HIS A 92 7.80 8.67 3.70
N ASN A 93 7.69 7.59 4.47
CA ASN A 93 6.49 6.76 4.53
C ASN A 93 5.76 6.92 5.88
N THR A 94 4.46 7.20 5.81
CA THR A 94 3.54 7.00 6.93
C THR A 94 2.43 6.06 6.48
N SER A 95 2.29 4.92 7.16
CA SER A 95 1.31 3.91 6.77
C SER A 95 0.56 3.28 7.94
N MET A 96 -0.72 2.98 7.69
CA MET A 96 -1.53 2.12 8.53
C MET A 96 -2.06 0.98 7.67
N LEU A 97 -1.70 -0.26 8.00
CA LEU A 97 -2.13 -1.45 7.28
C LEU A 97 -2.94 -2.35 8.19
N THR A 98 -4.17 -2.64 7.79
CA THR A 98 -4.99 -3.72 8.37
C THR A 98 -5.21 -4.79 7.31
N GLN A 99 -4.66 -5.99 7.53
CA GLN A 99 -4.70 -7.06 6.55
C GLN A 99 -5.26 -8.35 7.13
N LYS A 100 -6.07 -9.04 6.34
CA LYS A 100 -6.53 -10.41 6.63
C LYS A 100 -6.30 -11.33 5.43
N GLY A 101 -5.39 -12.27 5.59
CA GLY A 101 -5.02 -13.25 4.56
C GLY A 101 -3.51 -13.37 4.43
N SER A 102 -3.01 -13.46 3.21
CA SER A 102 -1.57 -13.47 2.93
C SER A 102 -1.11 -12.08 2.51
N CYS A 103 0.12 -11.70 2.85
CA CYS A 103 0.68 -10.44 2.41
C CYS A 103 2.19 -10.49 2.40
N ASP A 104 2.76 -10.07 1.29
CA ASP A 104 4.19 -9.82 1.14
C ASP A 104 4.37 -8.31 1.01
N LEU A 105 5.13 -7.70 1.90
CA LEU A 105 5.33 -6.26 1.94
C LEU A 105 6.82 -5.93 1.99
N VAL A 106 7.27 -5.12 1.05
CA VAL A 106 8.62 -4.57 1.00
C VAL A 106 8.53 -3.05 1.11
N VAL A 107 9.24 -2.48 2.08
CA VAL A 107 9.33 -1.04 2.27
C VAL A 107 10.80 -0.63 2.22
N ASN A 108 11.14 0.25 1.29
CA ASN A 108 12.44 0.90 1.21
C ASN A 108 12.23 2.41 1.40
N THR A 109 12.76 2.96 2.47
CA THR A 109 12.57 4.38 2.78
C THR A 109 13.68 4.98 3.61
N GLU A 110 13.83 6.30 3.64
CA GLU A 110 14.74 6.91 4.62
C GLU A 110 14.07 6.95 6.00
N HIS A 111 12.79 7.32 6.01
CA HIS A 111 12.01 7.43 7.23
C HIS A 111 10.70 6.65 7.10
N ASN A 112 10.47 5.71 8.00
CA ASN A 112 9.25 4.94 8.07
C ASN A 112 8.54 5.14 9.41
N THR A 113 7.23 5.41 9.34
CA THR A 113 6.33 5.25 10.47
C THR A 113 5.19 4.34 10.07
N SER A 114 5.04 3.20 10.75
CA SER A 114 4.01 2.23 10.39
C SER A 114 3.26 1.65 11.59
N LEU A 115 1.96 1.44 11.39
CA LEU A 115 1.12 0.61 12.27
C LEU A 115 0.52 -0.53 11.46
N LEU A 116 0.86 -1.75 11.84
CA LEU A 116 0.49 -2.96 11.14
C LEU A 116 -0.39 -3.84 12.03
N THR A 117 -1.60 -4.15 11.56
CA THR A 117 -2.51 -5.11 12.19
C THR A 117 -2.84 -6.23 11.23
N GLN A 118 -2.49 -7.46 11.62
CA GLN A 118 -2.38 -8.57 10.69
C GLN A 118 -3.00 -9.86 11.23
N LYS A 119 -3.76 -10.57 10.39
CA LYS A 119 -4.28 -11.92 10.65
C LYS A 119 -4.15 -12.86 9.44
N GLY A 120 -3.26 -13.86 9.54
CA GLY A 120 -2.93 -14.76 8.44
C GLY A 120 -1.43 -15.04 8.31
N SER A 121 -0.89 -15.03 7.09
CA SER A 121 0.53 -15.27 6.79
C SER A 121 1.18 -14.03 6.22
N TYR A 122 2.39 -13.72 6.67
CA TYR A 122 3.05 -12.46 6.35
C TYR A 122 4.53 -12.65 6.11
N ASP A 123 5.02 -11.99 5.07
CA ASP A 123 6.44 -11.71 4.85
C ASP A 123 6.61 -10.19 4.79
N PHE A 124 7.44 -9.65 5.67
CA PHE A 124 7.69 -8.21 5.75
C PHE A 124 9.19 -7.92 5.73
N ALA A 125 9.61 -7.15 4.72
CA ALA A 125 10.95 -6.63 4.58
C ALA A 125 10.95 -5.10 4.70
N VAL A 126 11.71 -4.55 5.66
CA VAL A 126 11.91 -3.11 5.79
C VAL A 126 13.39 -2.78 5.71
N ASN A 127 13.72 -1.91 4.76
CA ASN A 127 15.01 -1.25 4.68
C ASN A 127 14.79 0.24 4.95
N SER A 128 15.25 0.73 6.10
CA SER A 128 15.09 2.14 6.46
C SER A 128 16.21 2.68 7.31
N GLU A 129 16.59 3.94 7.11
CA GLU A 129 17.54 4.60 8.02
C GLU A 129 16.90 4.79 9.40
N HIS A 130 15.67 5.30 9.40
CA HIS A 130 14.87 5.53 10.58
C HIS A 130 13.53 4.80 10.47
N ASP A 131 13.23 3.93 11.42
CA ASP A 131 11.98 3.18 11.46
C ASP A 131 11.33 3.28 12.82
N THR A 132 10.03 3.59 12.82
CA THR A 132 9.15 3.48 13.98
C THR A 132 7.94 2.65 13.56
N SER A 133 7.97 1.37 13.94
CA SER A 133 6.93 0.42 13.55
C SER A 133 6.30 -0.26 14.76
N MET A 134 4.98 -0.35 14.74
CA MET A 134 4.18 -1.14 15.68
C MET A 134 3.47 -2.26 14.94
N LEU A 135 3.62 -3.49 15.44
CA LEU A 135 3.04 -4.68 14.83
C LEU A 135 2.14 -5.42 15.82
N THR A 136 0.89 -5.64 15.44
CA THR A 136 -0.05 -6.54 16.13
C THR A 136 -0.44 -7.66 15.17
N GLN A 137 -0.12 -8.90 15.51
CA GLN A 137 -0.28 -10.03 14.59
C GLN A 137 -0.97 -11.24 15.22
N LYS A 138 -1.69 -11.98 14.38
CA LYS A 138 -2.22 -13.31 14.70
C LYS A 138 -2.08 -14.24 13.50
N GLY A 139 -1.09 -15.12 13.56
CA GLY A 139 -0.80 -16.10 12.51
C GLY A 139 0.70 -16.36 12.37
N SER A 140 1.15 -16.74 11.18
CA SER A 140 2.57 -17.01 10.89
C SER A 140 3.22 -15.75 10.30
N ASN A 141 4.47 -15.49 10.65
CA ASN A 141 5.18 -14.29 10.21
C ASN A 141 6.67 -14.58 9.95
N GLU A 142 7.21 -13.98 8.90
CA GLU A 142 8.62 -13.76 8.66
C GLU A 142 8.86 -12.25 8.56
N LEU A 143 9.81 -11.75 9.36
CA LEU A 143 10.13 -10.33 9.46
C LEU A 143 11.63 -10.15 9.27
N ASP A 144 12.00 -9.47 8.19
CA ASP A 144 13.36 -9.02 7.93
C ASP A 144 13.42 -7.49 8.00
N VAL A 145 14.20 -6.96 8.94
CA VAL A 145 14.28 -5.52 9.21
C VAL A 145 15.74 -5.14 9.24
N ASN A 146 16.14 -4.39 8.22
CA ASN A 146 17.44 -3.76 8.13
C ASN A 146 17.29 -2.27 8.42
N THR A 147 17.41 -1.89 9.69
CA THR A 147 17.27 -0.50 10.12
C THR A 147 18.28 -0.14 11.21
N GLN A 148 18.53 1.16 11.40
CA GLN A 148 19.21 1.67 12.60
C GLN A 148 18.25 1.94 13.77
N SER A 149 17.08 1.30 13.89
CA SER A 149 16.08 1.64 14.92
C SER A 149 15.11 0.52 15.37
N THR A 150 14.33 0.85 16.41
CA THR A 150 13.65 -0.04 17.37
C THR A 150 12.26 -0.50 16.92
N ILE A 151 12.03 -1.82 16.85
CA ILE A 151 10.68 -2.41 16.65
C ILE A 151 10.07 -2.81 18.00
N HIS A 152 8.79 -2.48 18.21
CA HIS A 152 8.04 -2.90 19.38
C HIS A 152 6.96 -3.94 19.01
N PRO A 153 7.21 -5.24 19.21
CA PRO A 153 6.16 -6.25 19.13
C PRO A 153 5.22 -6.12 20.35
N CYS A 154 3.91 -6.26 20.14
CA CYS A 154 2.89 -6.33 21.19
C CYS A 154 2.24 -7.71 21.24
#